data_AF-A0AAP3F9D3-F1
#
_entry.id   AF-A0AAP3F9D3-F1
#
_cell.length_a   1.000
_cell.length_b   1.000
_cell.length_c   1.000
_cell.angle_alpha   90.00
_cell.angle_beta   90.00
_cell.angle_gamma   90.00
#
_symmetry.space_group_name_H-M   'P 1'
#
loop_
_entity.id
_entity.type
_entity.pdbx_description
1 polymer ?
#
loop_
_entity_poly.entity_id
_entity_poly.type
_entity_poly.pdbx_seq_one_letter_code
_entity_poly.pdbx_strand_id
1 'polypeptide(L)'
;MREEHSSKRVKVPYYNTPKENSAIFYYNGWRKKGVGYVDREIINKNTEWVDKVKILIPKAWGTGDTTKDWLKPFIVEKNTCCTETYLVVGPFDSLEIAENVVSYMGTKFFHFMVAIMKLTQNAMQGVYCNVPIQDFSHRWTDEDLYEKYGLDFFEREYIESLIKPMD
;
A
#
# COMPACT_ATOMS: atom_id res chain seq x y z
N MET A 1 17.83 8.66 6.48
CA MET A 1 19.25 8.68 6.90
C MET A 1 19.37 8.10 8.30
N ARG A 2 20.51 7.51 8.63
CA ARG A 2 20.86 7.13 10.01
C ARG A 2 21.90 8.11 10.52
N GLU A 3 21.91 8.33 11.84
CA GLU A 3 22.98 9.09 12.48
C GLU A 3 24.31 8.35 12.23
N GLU A 4 25.40 9.10 12.04
CA GLU A 4 26.71 8.52 11.77
C GLU A 4 27.11 7.56 12.91
N HIS A 5 27.55 6.36 12.56
CA HIS A 5 27.86 5.27 13.51
C HIS A 5 26.73 4.87 14.47
N SER A 6 25.46 5.10 14.10
CA SER A 6 24.31 4.78 14.95
C SER A 6 23.17 4.09 14.19
N SER A 7 22.48 3.19 14.90
CA SER A 7 21.23 2.57 14.42
C SER A 7 20.05 3.55 14.47
N LYS A 8 20.21 4.70 15.14
CA LYS A 8 19.17 5.72 15.31
C LYS A 8 18.94 6.45 14.00
N ARG A 9 17.66 6.55 13.64
CA ARG A 9 17.22 7.26 12.43
C ARG A 9 17.25 8.76 12.69
N VAL A 10 17.82 9.51 11.75
CA VAL A 10 17.67 10.97 11.73
C VAL A 10 16.18 11.28 11.52
N LYS A 11 15.58 12.00 12.45
CA LYS A 11 14.20 12.48 12.28
C LYS A 11 14.20 13.50 11.14
N VAL A 12 13.37 13.26 10.14
CA VAL A 12 13.16 14.20 9.04
C VAL A 12 12.49 15.44 9.64
N PRO A 13 13.06 16.65 9.49
CA PRO A 13 12.38 17.86 9.92
C PRO A 13 11.12 18.04 9.05
N TYR A 14 9.97 18.24 9.69
CA TYR A 14 8.71 18.47 9.01
C TYR A 14 7.91 19.57 9.69
N TYR A 15 6.99 20.16 8.94
CA TYR A 15 6.10 21.23 9.37
C TYR A 15 4.67 20.69 9.47
N ASN A 16 3.85 21.32 10.33
CA ASN A 16 2.43 20.98 10.44
C ASN A 16 1.55 21.79 9.46
N THR A 17 2.13 22.81 8.82
CA THR A 17 1.47 23.68 7.84
C THR A 17 2.27 23.69 6.54
N PRO A 18 1.60 23.83 5.39
CA PRO A 18 2.29 23.89 4.10
C PRO A 18 3.19 25.13 4.01
N LYS A 19 4.31 24.99 3.31
CA LYS A 19 5.21 26.08 2.90
C LYS A 19 5.37 26.09 1.39
N GLU A 20 5.90 27.20 0.87
CA GLU A 20 6.35 27.28 -0.52
C GLU A 20 7.37 26.17 -0.81
N ASN A 21 7.23 25.50 -1.96
CA ASN A 21 8.08 24.37 -2.37
C ASN A 21 8.10 23.15 -1.42
N SER A 22 7.06 22.98 -0.60
CA SER A 22 6.91 21.80 0.27
C SER A 22 6.07 20.68 -0.35
N ALA A 23 6.38 19.44 -0.01
CA ALA A 23 5.60 18.24 -0.34
C ALA A 23 4.86 17.70 0.88
N ILE A 24 3.69 17.11 0.64
CA ILE A 24 2.91 16.41 1.68
C ILE A 24 3.69 15.17 2.12
N PHE A 25 3.90 15.04 3.42
CA PHE A 25 4.71 14.00 4.03
C PHE A 25 3.85 13.08 4.89
N TYR A 26 3.74 11.82 4.48
CA TYR A 26 3.07 10.76 5.23
C TYR A 26 4.05 10.05 6.16
N TYR A 27 3.82 10.16 7.46
CA TYR A 27 4.62 9.53 8.51
C TYR A 27 3.73 8.80 9.54
N ASN A 28 4.34 8.02 10.43
CA ASN A 28 3.67 7.35 11.56
C ASN A 28 2.51 6.38 11.23
N GLY A 29 2.46 5.75 10.05
CA GLY A 29 1.67 4.54 9.74
C GLY A 29 0.13 4.59 9.89
N TRP A 30 -0.44 5.57 10.59
CA TRP A 30 -1.87 5.71 10.89
C TRP A 30 -2.39 7.05 10.41
N ARG A 31 -3.29 6.98 9.42
CA ARG A 31 -3.84 8.06 8.57
C ARG A 31 -4.37 9.31 9.27
N LYS A 32 -4.62 9.31 10.60
CA LYS A 32 -5.28 10.41 11.31
C LYS A 32 -4.33 11.41 12.00
N LYS A 33 -3.05 11.10 12.22
CA LYS A 33 -2.10 11.98 12.95
C LYS A 33 -0.71 12.09 12.31
N GLY A 34 -0.56 11.61 11.08
CA GLY A 34 0.73 11.39 10.44
C GLY A 34 0.88 12.11 9.08
N VAL A 35 0.31 13.30 8.95
CA VAL A 35 0.48 14.13 7.74
C VAL A 35 1.14 15.44 8.15
N GLY A 36 2.21 15.78 7.46
CA GLY A 36 2.95 17.03 7.62
C GLY A 36 3.50 17.47 6.28
N TYR A 37 4.48 18.37 6.30
CA TYR A 37 5.08 18.94 5.11
C TYR A 37 6.60 18.95 5.24
N VAL A 38 7.28 18.66 4.14
CA VAL A 38 8.75 18.68 4.07
C VAL A 38 9.20 19.49 2.87
N ASP A 39 10.33 20.17 2.98
CA ASP A 39 10.91 20.89 1.84
C ASP A 39 11.31 19.87 0.78
N ARG A 40 10.93 20.10 -0.49
CA ARG A 40 11.18 19.12 -1.56
C ARG A 40 12.66 18.78 -1.73
N GLU A 41 13.54 19.72 -1.42
CA GLU A 41 15.00 19.58 -1.50
C GLU A 41 15.56 18.50 -0.56
N ILE A 42 14.86 18.17 0.54
CA ILE A 42 15.33 17.12 1.46
C ILE A 42 14.96 15.72 0.97
N ILE A 43 14.08 15.61 -0.02
CA ILE A 43 13.69 14.35 -0.63
C ILE A 43 14.80 13.93 -1.59
N ASN A 44 15.54 12.88 -1.23
CA ASN A 44 16.71 12.42 -1.97
C ASN A 44 16.56 11.02 -2.59
N LYS A 45 15.37 10.42 -2.48
CA LYS A 45 15.04 9.11 -3.04
C LYS A 45 13.72 9.18 -3.78
N ASN A 46 13.67 8.53 -4.95
CA ASN A 46 12.49 8.46 -5.82
C ASN A 46 11.87 9.85 -6.04
N THR A 47 12.72 10.85 -6.30
CA THR A 47 12.30 12.25 -6.46
C THR A 47 11.34 12.41 -7.62
N GLU A 48 11.53 11.61 -8.67
CA GLU A 48 10.67 11.50 -9.84
C GLU A 48 9.27 10.93 -9.53
N TRP A 49 9.12 10.24 -8.40
CA TRP A 49 7.82 9.71 -7.96
C TRP A 49 7.03 10.72 -7.17
N VAL A 50 7.65 11.78 -6.62
CA VAL A 50 6.97 12.77 -5.77
C VAL A 50 5.76 13.37 -6.49
N ASP A 51 5.87 13.64 -7.78
CA ASP A 51 4.83 14.25 -8.62
C ASP A 51 3.94 13.25 -9.37
N LYS A 52 3.92 11.99 -8.93
CA LYS A 52 3.05 10.95 -9.47
C LYS A 52 1.97 10.53 -8.46
N VAL A 53 0.86 10.02 -8.99
CA VAL A 53 -0.16 9.35 -8.19
C VAL A 53 0.42 8.02 -7.69
N LYS A 54 0.21 7.72 -6.41
CA LYS A 54 0.75 6.52 -5.76
C LYS A 54 -0.31 5.94 -4.84
N ILE A 55 -0.13 4.68 -4.47
CA ILE A 55 -0.91 4.06 -3.40
C ILE A 55 0.03 3.80 -2.23
N LEU A 56 -0.40 4.14 -1.03
CA LEU A 56 0.32 3.82 0.19
C LEU A 56 -0.39 2.70 0.95
N ILE A 57 0.41 1.76 1.43
CA ILE A 57 -0.02 0.69 2.34
C ILE A 57 0.85 0.71 3.59
N PRO A 58 0.27 0.47 4.78
CA PRO A 58 1.09 0.37 5.99
C PRO A 58 2.06 -0.81 5.86
N LYS A 59 3.31 -0.61 6.29
CA LYS A 59 4.31 -1.69 6.38
C LYS A 59 3.89 -2.78 7.37
N ALA A 60 3.20 -2.39 8.43
CA ALA A 60 2.71 -3.31 9.45
C ALA A 60 1.18 -3.22 9.55
N TRP A 61 0.50 -4.34 9.32
CA TRP A 61 -0.96 -4.44 9.41
C TRP A 61 -1.42 -5.86 9.75
N GLY A 62 -2.58 -5.94 10.43
CA GLY A 62 -3.14 -7.21 10.87
C GLY A 62 -2.27 -7.95 11.89
N THR A 63 -2.56 -9.21 12.15
CA THR A 63 -1.81 -10.11 13.05
C THR A 63 -1.21 -11.33 12.36
N GLY A 64 -1.53 -11.56 11.08
CA GLY A 64 -1.36 -12.85 10.41
C GLY A 64 -2.60 -13.73 10.50
N ASP A 65 -3.73 -13.19 10.99
CA ASP A 65 -5.00 -13.90 11.07
C ASP A 65 -5.85 -13.53 9.85
N THR A 66 -5.93 -14.41 8.87
CA THR A 66 -6.62 -14.18 7.59
C THR A 66 -8.11 -13.87 7.74
N THR A 67 -8.72 -14.25 8.88
CA THR A 67 -10.14 -14.00 9.15
C THR A 67 -10.42 -12.58 9.65
N LYS A 68 -9.37 -11.83 9.99
CA LYS A 68 -9.47 -10.45 10.53
C LYS A 68 -8.58 -9.46 9.78
N ASP A 69 -7.52 -9.97 9.14
CA ASP A 69 -6.54 -9.17 8.44
C ASP A 69 -7.12 -8.65 7.13
N TRP A 70 -7.40 -7.35 7.10
CA TRP A 70 -7.83 -6.66 5.88
C TRP A 70 -6.94 -5.46 5.58
N LEU A 71 -6.31 -5.47 4.41
CA LEU A 71 -5.45 -4.39 3.98
C LEU A 71 -6.31 -3.22 3.51
N LYS A 72 -6.03 -2.03 4.05
CA LYS A 72 -6.68 -0.79 3.63
C LYS A 72 -5.64 0.07 2.88
N PRO A 73 -5.50 -0.05 1.56
CA PRO A 73 -4.69 0.85 0.75
C PRO A 73 -5.37 2.22 0.62
N PHE A 74 -4.60 3.27 0.35
CA PHE A 74 -5.13 4.57 -0.02
C PHE A 74 -4.29 5.24 -1.08
N ILE A 75 -4.97 5.95 -1.96
CA ILE A 75 -4.35 6.75 -2.99
C ILE A 75 -3.80 8.03 -2.35
N VAL A 76 -2.62 8.43 -2.79
CA VAL A 76 -2.02 9.72 -2.51
C VAL A 76 -1.74 10.42 -3.83
N GLU A 77 -2.08 11.70 -3.89
CA GLU A 77 -1.92 12.51 -5.09
C GLU A 77 -0.45 12.89 -5.34
N LYS A 78 -0.23 13.74 -6.34
CA LYS A 78 1.07 14.32 -6.66
C LYS A 78 1.56 15.21 -5.51
N ASN A 79 2.85 15.55 -5.53
CA ASN A 79 3.52 16.33 -4.48
C ASN A 79 3.49 15.63 -3.11
N THR A 80 3.67 14.31 -3.10
CA THR A 80 3.60 13.48 -1.87
C THR A 80 4.84 12.61 -1.70
N CYS A 81 5.24 12.41 -0.45
CA CYS A 81 6.28 11.46 -0.05
C CYS A 81 5.92 10.78 1.27
N CYS A 82 6.63 9.72 1.63
CA CYS A 82 6.38 8.99 2.86
C CYS A 82 7.66 8.47 3.51
N THR A 83 7.56 8.14 4.80
CA THR A 83 8.57 7.33 5.48
C THR A 83 8.38 5.84 5.19
N GLU A 84 9.37 5.03 5.55
CA GLU A 84 9.33 3.55 5.49
C GLU A 84 8.26 2.90 6.41
N THR A 85 7.43 3.69 7.09
CA THR A 85 6.23 3.18 7.77
C THR A 85 5.14 2.79 6.78
N TYR A 86 5.26 3.24 5.53
CA TYR A 86 4.45 2.84 4.39
C TYR A 86 5.30 2.14 3.34
N LEU A 87 4.70 1.22 2.60
CA LEU A 87 5.18 0.81 1.28
C LEU A 87 4.44 1.61 0.22
N VAL A 88 5.13 1.84 -0.90
CA VAL A 88 4.61 2.54 -2.06
C VAL A 88 4.24 1.50 -3.12
N VAL A 89 3.02 1.55 -3.62
CA VAL A 89 2.52 0.80 -4.77
C VAL A 89 2.31 1.77 -5.92
N GLY A 90 2.77 1.42 -7.12
CA GLY A 90 2.89 2.33 -8.26
C GLY A 90 4.33 2.83 -8.45
N PRO A 91 4.56 4.03 -9.02
CA PRO A 91 3.58 5.09 -9.34
C PRO A 91 2.63 4.78 -10.51
N PHE A 92 1.57 5.58 -10.65
CA PHE A 92 0.58 5.48 -11.73
C PHE A 92 0.43 6.81 -12.48
N ASP A 93 0.02 6.72 -13.75
CA ASP A 93 -0.14 7.88 -14.63
C ASP A 93 -1.49 8.59 -14.48
N SER A 94 -2.54 7.89 -14.03
CA SER A 94 -3.86 8.45 -13.77
C SER A 94 -4.42 8.01 -12.42
N LEU A 95 -5.37 8.80 -11.90
CA LEU A 95 -6.13 8.46 -10.70
C LEU A 95 -6.98 7.20 -10.93
N GLU A 96 -7.57 7.07 -12.11
CA GLU A 96 -8.40 5.93 -12.52
C GLU A 96 -7.63 4.59 -12.45
N ILE A 97 -6.39 4.54 -12.94
CA ILE A 97 -5.55 3.33 -12.82
C ILE A 97 -5.31 3.01 -11.34
N ALA A 98 -5.01 4.02 -10.51
CA ALA A 98 -4.79 3.81 -9.09
C ALA A 98 -6.07 3.32 -8.37
N GLU A 99 -7.25 3.79 -8.76
CA GLU A 99 -8.53 3.32 -8.25
C GLU A 99 -8.79 1.85 -8.64
N ASN A 100 -8.49 1.47 -9.88
CA ASN A 100 -8.59 0.07 -10.32
C ASN A 100 -7.64 -0.85 -9.55
N VAL A 101 -6.41 -0.39 -9.26
CA VAL A 101 -5.46 -1.12 -8.41
C VAL A 101 -5.97 -1.23 -6.98
N VAL A 102 -6.51 -0.16 -6.39
CA VAL A 102 -7.10 -0.20 -5.05
C VAL A 102 -8.28 -1.18 -5.00
N SER A 103 -9.12 -1.22 -6.05
CA SER A 103 -10.21 -2.19 -6.16
C SER A 103 -9.67 -3.61 -6.18
N TYR A 104 -8.64 -3.88 -7.00
CA TYR A 104 -7.99 -5.20 -7.05
C TYR A 104 -7.42 -5.61 -5.69
N MET A 105 -6.72 -4.69 -5.01
CA MET A 105 -6.20 -4.92 -3.65
C MET A 105 -7.29 -5.13 -2.60
N GLY A 106 -8.54 -4.73 -2.91
CA GLY A 106 -9.72 -4.95 -2.08
C GLY A 106 -10.44 -6.28 -2.32
N THR A 107 -9.98 -7.11 -3.26
CA THR A 107 -10.59 -8.42 -3.55
C THR A 107 -10.16 -9.46 -2.51
N LYS A 108 -11.00 -10.48 -2.29
CA LYS A 108 -10.64 -11.63 -1.45
C LYS A 108 -9.52 -12.44 -2.10
N PHE A 109 -9.52 -12.56 -3.43
CA PHE A 109 -8.44 -13.16 -4.19
C PHE A 109 -7.07 -12.52 -3.85
N PHE A 110 -6.96 -11.19 -3.88
CA PHE A 110 -5.72 -10.50 -3.50
C PHE A 110 -5.30 -10.83 -2.07
N HIS A 111 -6.24 -10.77 -1.12
CA HIS A 111 -5.97 -11.06 0.29
C HIS A 111 -5.56 -12.51 0.52
N PHE A 112 -6.14 -13.44 -0.24
CA PHE A 112 -5.75 -14.84 -0.24
C PHE A 112 -4.31 -15.03 -0.73
N MET A 113 -3.93 -14.42 -1.86
CA MET A 113 -2.56 -14.50 -2.38
C MET A 113 -1.53 -13.92 -1.41
N VAL A 114 -1.89 -12.84 -0.71
CA VAL A 114 -1.07 -12.24 0.35
C VAL A 114 -0.98 -13.16 1.58
N ALA A 115 -2.09 -13.78 1.98
CA ALA A 115 -2.17 -14.65 3.15
C ALA A 115 -1.22 -15.84 3.07
N ILE A 116 -0.97 -16.38 1.87
CA ILE A 116 -0.01 -17.47 1.64
C ILE A 116 1.38 -17.14 2.19
N MET A 117 1.80 -15.87 2.11
CA MET A 117 3.13 -15.43 2.56
C MET A 117 3.10 -14.62 3.87
N LYS A 118 1.93 -14.11 4.27
CA LYS A 118 1.80 -13.19 5.41
C LYS A 118 1.66 -13.94 6.74
N LEU A 119 2.81 -14.23 7.37
CA LEU A 119 2.84 -14.90 8.67
C LEU A 119 2.68 -13.97 9.89
N THR A 120 3.01 -12.67 9.75
CA THR A 120 3.03 -11.72 10.88
C THR A 120 2.45 -10.37 10.48
N GLN A 121 2.43 -9.41 11.41
CA GLN A 121 2.02 -8.03 11.10
C GLN A 121 2.93 -7.36 10.06
N ASN A 122 4.23 -7.72 10.05
CA ASN A 122 5.22 -7.07 9.20
C ASN A 122 5.10 -7.58 7.76
N ALA A 123 4.46 -6.78 6.90
CA ALA A 123 4.18 -7.11 5.51
C ALA A 123 5.05 -6.27 4.58
N MET A 124 6.31 -6.66 4.45
CA MET A 124 7.26 -6.05 3.50
C MET A 124 7.01 -6.55 2.08
N GLN A 125 7.70 -5.98 1.08
CA GLN A 125 7.57 -6.33 -0.35
C GLN A 125 7.53 -7.84 -0.62
N GLY A 126 8.35 -8.64 0.08
CA GLY A 126 8.40 -10.09 -0.09
C GLY A 126 7.09 -10.84 0.23
N VAL A 127 6.19 -10.25 1.02
CA VAL A 127 4.86 -10.83 1.30
C VAL A 127 3.95 -10.79 0.07
N TYR A 128 4.22 -9.88 -0.86
CA TYR A 128 3.40 -9.68 -2.06
C TYR A 128 3.94 -10.41 -3.29
N CYS A 129 4.98 -11.25 -3.15
CA CYS A 129 5.67 -11.87 -4.28
C CYS A 129 4.80 -12.79 -5.13
N ASN A 130 3.76 -13.40 -4.54
CA ASN A 130 2.83 -14.29 -5.21
C ASN A 130 1.59 -13.57 -5.77
N VAL A 131 1.44 -12.26 -5.53
CA VAL A 131 0.29 -11.50 -6.01
C VAL A 131 0.47 -11.20 -7.50
N PRO A 132 -0.41 -11.70 -8.39
CA PRO A 132 -0.25 -11.50 -9.82
C PRO A 132 -0.60 -10.07 -10.23
N ILE A 133 0.19 -9.48 -11.13
CA ILE A 133 -0.12 -8.16 -11.74
C ILE A 133 -1.25 -8.32 -12.76
N GLN A 134 -2.22 -7.41 -12.70
CA GLN A 134 -3.35 -7.38 -13.63
C GLN A 134 -3.22 -6.23 -14.63
N ASP A 135 -4.07 -6.27 -15.66
CA ASP A 135 -4.32 -5.09 -16.48
C ASP A 135 -5.25 -4.14 -15.72
N PHE A 136 -4.75 -2.97 -15.34
CA PHE A 136 -5.48 -1.97 -14.56
C PHE A 136 -6.15 -0.90 -15.44
N SER A 137 -6.29 -1.17 -16.75
CA SER A 137 -7.16 -0.39 -17.65
C SER A 137 -8.65 -0.48 -17.27
N HIS A 138 -9.02 -1.49 -16.47
CA HIS A 138 -10.36 -1.71 -15.95
C HIS A 138 -10.32 -2.23 -14.51
N ARG A 139 -11.49 -2.24 -13.89
CA ARG A 139 -11.71 -2.72 -12.53
C ARG A 139 -11.78 -4.25 -12.49
N TRP A 140 -11.17 -4.86 -11.47
CA TRP A 140 -11.29 -6.29 -11.18
C TRP A 140 -12.23 -6.54 -10.01
N THR A 141 -13.05 -7.58 -10.14
CA THR A 141 -13.86 -8.18 -9.06
C THR A 141 -13.31 -9.56 -8.69
N ASP A 142 -13.80 -10.13 -7.58
CA ASP A 142 -13.46 -11.51 -7.20
C ASP A 142 -13.94 -12.50 -8.28
N GLU A 143 -15.15 -12.32 -8.81
CA GLU A 143 -15.69 -13.14 -9.90
C GLU A 143 -14.79 -13.13 -11.15
N ASP A 144 -14.37 -11.95 -11.62
CA ASP A 144 -13.48 -11.82 -12.79
C ASP A 144 -12.16 -12.59 -12.59
N LEU A 145 -11.61 -12.50 -11.37
CA LEU A 145 -10.34 -13.15 -11.02
C LEU A 145 -10.51 -14.67 -10.91
N TYR A 146 -11.60 -15.13 -10.29
CA TYR A 146 -11.90 -16.55 -10.17
C TYR A 146 -12.10 -17.20 -11.55
N GLU A 147 -12.78 -16.52 -12.46
CA GLU A 147 -12.92 -16.98 -13.85
C GLU A 147 -11.58 -16.96 -14.59
N LYS A 148 -10.84 -15.85 -14.51
CA LYS A 148 -9.55 -15.70 -15.19
C LYS A 148 -8.54 -16.78 -14.83
N TYR A 149 -8.46 -17.16 -13.55
CA TYR A 149 -7.53 -18.17 -13.07
C TYR A 149 -8.14 -19.58 -13.03
N GLY A 150 -9.38 -19.76 -13.47
CA GLY A 150 -10.02 -21.06 -13.59
C GLY A 150 -10.30 -21.74 -12.25
N LEU A 151 -10.57 -20.96 -11.19
CA LEU A 151 -10.85 -21.52 -9.87
C LEU A 151 -12.18 -22.26 -9.88
N ASP A 152 -12.16 -23.48 -9.36
CA ASP A 152 -13.36 -24.30 -9.24
C ASP A 152 -14.25 -23.86 -8.07
N PHE A 153 -15.42 -24.49 -7.94
CA PHE A 153 -16.38 -24.16 -6.88
C PHE A 153 -15.78 -24.33 -5.47
N PHE A 154 -15.00 -25.40 -5.23
CA PHE A 154 -14.45 -25.69 -3.92
C PHE A 154 -13.32 -24.73 -3.55
N GLU A 155 -12.49 -24.34 -4.53
CA GLU A 155 -11.44 -23.35 -4.35
C GLU A 155 -12.00 -21.97 -4.03
N ARG A 156 -13.06 -21.55 -4.74
CA ARG A 156 -13.78 -20.31 -4.46
C ARG A 156 -14.34 -20.32 -3.05
N GLU A 157 -15.12 -21.35 -2.70
CA GLU A 157 -15.69 -21.50 -1.35
C GLU A 157 -14.60 -21.50 -0.26
N TYR A 158 -13.45 -22.12 -0.51
CA TYR A 158 -12.33 -22.09 0.42
C TYR A 158 -11.82 -20.67 0.66
N ILE A 159 -11.59 -19.88 -0.41
CA ILE A 159 -11.19 -18.47 -0.30
C ILE A 159 -12.24 -17.66 0.46
N GLU A 160 -13.51 -17.81 0.10
CA GLU A 160 -14.65 -17.11 0.72
C GLU A 160 -14.81 -17.46 2.22
N SER A 161 -14.49 -18.71 2.59
CA SER A 161 -14.54 -19.18 3.97
C SER A 161 -13.40 -18.60 4.81
N LEU A 162 -12.21 -18.43 4.22
CA LEU A 162 -10.98 -18.03 4.92
C LEU A 162 -10.84 -16.51 5.03
N ILE A 163 -11.18 -15.79 3.96
CA ILE A 163 -10.98 -14.35 3.84
C ILE A 163 -12.30 -13.64 4.13
N LYS A 164 -12.34 -12.92 5.26
CA LYS A 164 -13.51 -12.15 5.68
C LYS A 164 -13.25 -10.65 5.47
N PRO A 165 -14.05 -9.95 4.64
CA PRO A 165 -13.99 -8.50 4.58
C PRO A 165 -14.28 -7.94 5.97
N MET A 166 -13.59 -6.87 6.35
CA MET A 166 -14.03 -6.06 7.48
C MET A 166 -15.21 -5.19 7.03
N ASP A 167 -16.34 -5.31 7.73
CA ASP A 167 -17.45 -4.35 7.66
C ASP A 167 -16.99 -2.90 7.94
#